data_AF-A0A5C2RLJ7-F1
#
_entry.id   AF-A0A5C2RLJ7-F1
#
_cell.length_a   1.000
_cell.length_b   1.000
_cell.length_c   1.000
_cell.angle_alpha   90.00
_cell.angle_beta   90.00
_cell.angle_gamma   90.00
#
_symmetry.space_group_name_H-M   'P 1'
#
loop_
_entity.id
_entity.type
_entity.pdbx_description
1 polymer ?
#
loop_
_entity_poly.entity_id
_entity_poly.type
_entity_poly.pdbx_seq_one_letter_code
_entity_poly.pdbx_strand_id
1 'polypeptide(L)' 'VLYPTPYGALTQLFAGTMPEALNYNGEFMIPWARVGRCRPEAYDDELGERFWKWLEDEVKARMG' A
#
# COMPACT_ATOMS: atom_id res chain seq x y z
N VAL A 1 -11.59 -17.49 9.90
CA VAL A 1 -10.45 -18.03 10.69
C VAL A 1 -9.67 -16.85 11.24
N LEU A 2 -9.34 -16.86 12.53
CA LEU A 2 -8.51 -15.82 13.17
C LEU A 2 -7.09 -16.37 13.38
N TYR A 3 -6.09 -15.48 13.35
CA TYR A 3 -4.66 -15.81 13.51
C TYR A 3 -4.09 -15.09 14.74
N PRO A 4 -3.01 -15.59 15.35
CA PRO A 4 -2.36 -14.94 16.48
C PRO A 4 -1.93 -13.50 16.17
N THR A 5 -2.07 -12.59 17.13
CA THR A 5 -1.73 -11.16 16.97
C THR A 5 -0.34 -10.90 16.36
N PRO A 6 0.75 -11.63 16.73
CA PRO A 6 2.07 -11.38 16.15
C PRO A 6 2.15 -11.51 14.63
N TYR A 7 1.22 -12.27 14.02
CA TYR A 7 1.21 -12.51 12.59
C TYR A 7 0.77 -11.28 11.79
N GLY A 8 0.04 -10.34 12.42
CA GLY A 8 -0.47 -9.14 11.75
C GLY A 8 0.62 -8.20 11.22
N ALA A 9 1.81 -8.21 11.84
CA ALA A 9 2.91 -7.32 11.48
C ALA A 9 3.85 -7.88 10.41
N LEU A 10 3.79 -9.18 10.11
CA LEU A 10 4.84 -9.84 9.31
C LEU A 10 4.99 -9.26 7.90
N THR A 11 3.88 -8.96 7.21
CA THR A 11 3.96 -8.38 5.86
C THR A 11 4.61 -7.01 5.86
N GLN A 12 4.26 -6.15 6.82
CA GLN A 12 4.85 -4.80 6.91
C GLN A 12 6.31 -4.84 7.34
N LEU A 13 6.65 -5.71 8.30
CA LEU A 13 8.04 -5.95 8.70
C LEU A 13 8.88 -6.47 7.53
N PHE A 14 8.36 -7.43 6.76
CA PHE A 14 9.05 -7.94 5.57
C PHE A 14 9.28 -6.81 4.55
N ALA A 15 8.20 -6.09 4.16
CA ALA A 15 8.26 -5.05 3.15
C ALA A 15 9.21 -3.90 3.53
N GLY A 16 9.30 -3.56 4.82
CA GLY A 16 10.11 -2.44 5.31
C GLY A 16 11.54 -2.80 5.69
N THR A 17 11.88 -4.08 5.87
CA THR A 17 13.18 -4.47 6.46
C THR A 17 13.98 -5.53 5.70
N MET A 18 13.35 -6.34 4.85
CA MET A 18 14.05 -7.42 4.16
C MET A 18 14.73 -6.92 2.88
N PRO A 19 16.01 -7.24 2.62
CA PRO A 19 16.70 -6.86 1.39
C PRO A 19 15.96 -7.32 0.12
N GLU A 20 15.35 -8.51 0.16
CA GLU A 20 14.61 -9.07 -0.97
C GLU A 20 13.38 -8.23 -1.33
N ALA A 21 12.81 -7.50 -0.36
CA ALA A 21 11.64 -6.65 -0.58
C ALA A 21 11.91 -5.50 -1.55
N LEU A 22 13.18 -5.11 -1.75
CA LEU A 22 13.58 -4.12 -2.75
C LEU A 22 13.18 -4.52 -4.18
N ASN A 23 13.03 -5.83 -4.45
CA ASN A 23 12.58 -6.33 -5.75
C ASN A 23 11.08 -6.16 -5.98
N TYR A 24 10.32 -5.70 -4.98
CA TYR A 24 8.85 -5.60 -5.01
C TYR A 24 8.35 -4.15 -4.88
N ASN A 25 9.19 -3.16 -5.21
CA ASN A 25 8.78 -1.77 -5.21
C ASN A 25 7.62 -1.53 -6.18
N GLY A 26 6.55 -0.90 -5.70
CA GLY A 26 5.33 -0.66 -6.47
C GLY A 26 4.35 -1.86 -6.50
N GLU A 27 4.75 -3.03 -6.01
CA GLU A 27 3.88 -4.20 -5.92
C GLU A 27 2.98 -4.15 -4.67
N PHE A 28 1.92 -4.97 -4.71
CA PHE A 28 1.00 -5.12 -3.59
C PHE A 28 1.31 -6.39 -2.78
N MET A 29 1.45 -6.27 -1.47
CA MET A 29 1.73 -7.41 -0.58
C MET A 29 0.52 -7.84 0.23
N ILE A 30 0.31 -9.16 0.35
CA ILE A 30 -0.76 -9.78 1.14
C ILE A 30 -0.18 -10.57 2.33
N PRO A 31 -0.97 -10.77 3.41
CA PRO A 31 -0.59 -11.66 4.51
C PRO A 31 -0.25 -13.07 4.01
N TRP A 32 0.90 -13.67 4.32
CA TRP A 32 2.05 -13.15 5.07
C TRP A 32 3.26 -13.06 4.14
N ALA A 33 3.73 -11.82 3.90
CA ALA A 33 4.90 -11.52 3.08
C ALA A 33 4.87 -12.16 1.66
N ARG A 34 3.71 -12.08 0.98
CA ARG A 34 3.56 -12.57 -0.40
C ARG A 34 3.16 -11.44 -1.32
N VAL A 35 3.70 -11.43 -2.55
CA VAL A 35 3.18 -10.57 -3.62
C VAL A 35 1.79 -11.06 -4.00
N GLY A 36 0.86 -10.13 -4.11
CA GLY A 36 -0.50 -10.37 -4.56
C GLY A 36 -0.95 -9.25 -5.50
N ARG A 37 -2.21 -9.31 -5.92
CA ARG A 37 -2.80 -8.28 -6.77
C ARG A 37 -3.85 -7.52 -5.98
N CYS A 38 -3.76 -6.19 -6.01
CA CYS A 38 -4.79 -5.32 -5.45
C CYS A 38 -6.04 -5.33 -6.34
N ARG A 39 -7.06 -4.59 -5.92
CA ARG A 39 -8.20 -4.29 -6.78
C ARG A 39 -7.74 -3.57 -8.07
N PRO A 40 -8.41 -3.79 -9.21
CA PRO A 40 -8.00 -3.22 -10.50
C PRO A 40 -7.88 -1.69 -10.50
N GLU A 41 -8.74 -1.00 -9.76
CA GLU A 41 -8.78 0.47 -9.70
C GLU A 41 -7.51 1.05 -9.04
N ALA A 42 -6.77 0.26 -8.25
CA ALA A 42 -5.50 0.68 -7.68
C ALA A 42 -4.35 0.72 -8.71
N TYR A 43 -4.58 0.21 -9.92
CA TYR A 43 -3.64 0.21 -11.04
C TYR A 43 -4.11 1.10 -12.21
N ASP A 44 -5.09 1.97 -11.97
CA ASP A 44 -5.58 2.96 -12.92
C ASP A 44 -4.87 4.30 -12.65
N ASP A 45 -3.90 4.62 -13.51
CA ASP A 45 -3.07 5.81 -13.35
C ASP A 45 -3.88 7.12 -13.44
N GLU A 46 -4.86 7.19 -14.36
CA GLU A 46 -5.70 8.39 -14.53
C GLU A 46 -6.59 8.62 -13.29
N LEU A 47 -7.16 7.53 -12.75
CA LEU A 47 -7.92 7.59 -11.50
C LEU A 47 -7.02 8.01 -10.32
N GLY A 48 -5.81 7.46 -10.25
CA GLY A 48 -4.81 7.79 -9.23
C GLY A 48 -4.43 9.28 -9.25
N GLU A 49 -4.10 9.83 -10.42
CA GLU A 49 -3.76 11.24 -10.58
C GLU A 49 -4.92 12.17 -10.18
N ARG A 50 -6.15 11.84 -10.61
CA ARG A 50 -7.34 12.61 -10.23
C ARG A 50 -7.57 12.59 -8.72
N PHE A 51 -7.40 11.43 -8.09
CA PHE A 51 -7.55 11.30 -6.64
C PHE A 51 -6.47 12.07 -5.88
N TRP A 52 -5.22 11.99 -6.32
CA TRP A 52 -4.10 12.73 -5.72
C TRP A 52 -4.34 14.24 -5.77
N LYS A 53 -4.73 14.78 -6.93
CA LYS A 53 -5.05 16.20 -7.09
C LYS A 53 -6.15 16.64 -6.13
N TRP A 54 -7.22 15.85 -6.02
CA TRP A 54 -8.30 16.14 -5.08
C TRP A 54 -7.81 16.18 -3.63
N LEU A 55 -6.97 15.22 -3.20
CA LEU A 55 -6.38 15.22 -1.86
C LEU A 55 -5.54 16.47 -1.60
N GLU A 56 -4.70 16.88 -2.55
CA GLU A 56 -3.89 18.09 -2.41
C GLU A 56 -4.75 19.36 -2.24
N ASP A 57 -5.83 19.48 -3.03
CA ASP A 57 -6.74 20.62 -2.96
C ASP A 57 -7.49 20.65 -1.61
N GLU A 58 -7.94 19.50 -1.11
CA GLU A 58 -8.60 19.38 0.20
C GLU A 58 -7.68 19.75 1.36
N VAL A 59 -6.40 19.36 1.29
CA VAL A 59 -5.42 19.67 2.35
C VAL A 59 -5.05 21.15 2.33
N LYS A 60 -4.81 21.74 1.16
CA LYS A 60 -4.50 23.18 1.02
C LYS A 60 -5.64 24.05 1.55
N ALA A 61 -6.90 23.67 1.31
CA ALA A 61 -8.06 24.40 1.82
C ALA A 61 -8.16 24.40 3.35
N ARG A 62 -7.49 23.46 4.05
CA ARG A 62 -7.53 23.30 5.51
C ARG A 62 -6.26 23.78 6.21
N MET A 63 -5.19 24.01 5.46
CA MET A 63 -4.00 24.70 5.95
C MET A 63 -4.27 26.21 5.85
N GLY A 64 -4.83 26.78 6.92
CA GLY A 64 -4.85 28.23 7.14
C GLY A 64 -3.46 28.75 7.49
#